data_AF-A0A855KJ39-F1
#
_entry.id   AF-A0A855KJ39-F1
#
_cell.length_a   1.000
_cell.length_b   1.000
_cell.length_c   1.000
_cell.angle_alpha   90.00
_cell.angle_beta   90.00
_cell.angle_gamma   90.00
#
_symmetry.space_group_name_H-M   'P 1'
#
loop_
_entity.id
_entity.type
_entity.pdbx_description
1 polymer ?
#
loop_
_entity_poly.entity_id
_entity_poly.type
_entity_poly.pdbx_seq_one_letter_code
_entity_poly.pdbx_strand_id
1 'polypeptide(L)'
;MAKTILRVRQGAIAYYLNESSTGAKNTGRRFILSRTSDHGKTKDGWVKVNTGEHQALVDIAVHADRFAACACLYASKPHRPHVDRHHIRGLAGKWEGVAFPARLTHGRDATQNTHNENVSRHAGGD
;
A
#
# COMPACT_ATOMS: atom_id res chain seq x y z
N MET A 1 -13.35 2.01 5.40
CA MET A 1 -12.64 1.03 6.26
C MET A 1 -12.59 -0.28 5.49
N ALA A 2 -11.43 -0.94 5.39
CA ALA A 2 -11.34 -2.22 4.69
C ALA A 2 -11.89 -3.34 5.59
N LYS A 3 -12.75 -4.20 5.05
CA LYS A 3 -13.35 -5.32 5.79
C LYS A 3 -12.55 -6.59 5.50
N THR A 4 -12.04 -7.25 6.54
CA THR A 4 -11.45 -8.59 6.37
C THR A 4 -12.55 -9.60 6.12
N ILE A 5 -12.48 -10.30 4.98
CA ILE A 5 -13.44 -11.34 4.58
C ILE A 5 -12.98 -12.70 5.07
N LEU A 6 -11.69 -13.01 4.85
CA LEU A 6 -11.10 -14.25 5.32
C LEU A 6 -9.70 -14.00 5.87
N ARG A 7 -9.34 -14.83 6.85
CA ARG A 7 -8.01 -14.92 7.42
C ARG A 7 -7.66 -16.39 7.56
N VAL A 8 -6.53 -16.79 7.00
CA VAL A 8 -5.98 -18.15 7.15
C VAL A 8 -4.53 -18.04 7.59
N ARG A 9 -4.11 -18.94 8.49
CA ARG A 9 -2.75 -18.94 9.04
C ARG A 9 -2.24 -20.36 9.17
N GLN A 10 -0.98 -20.57 8.76
CA GLN A 10 -0.28 -21.82 8.97
C GLN A 10 1.17 -21.50 9.38
N GLY A 11 1.55 -21.96 10.58
CA GLY A 11 2.84 -21.62 11.17
C GLY A 11 3.05 -20.11 11.35
N ALA A 12 4.13 -19.59 10.75
CA ALA A 12 4.53 -18.20 10.79
C ALA A 12 3.85 -17.33 9.71
N ILE A 13 3.22 -17.94 8.70
CA ILE A 13 2.62 -17.24 7.56
C ILE A 13 1.12 -17.08 7.77
N ALA A 14 0.61 -15.89 7.46
CA ALA A 14 -0.82 -15.63 7.41
C ALA A 14 -1.21 -14.88 6.13
N TYR A 15 -2.40 -15.21 5.62
CA TYR A 15 -3.04 -14.53 4.51
C TYR A 15 -4.34 -13.89 4.97
N TYR A 16 -4.61 -12.69 4.44
CA TYR A 16 -5.80 -11.91 4.75
C TYR A 16 -6.42 -11.43 3.43
N LEU A 17 -7.66 -11.83 3.15
CA LEU A 17 -8.45 -11.25 2.07
C LEU A 17 -9.26 -10.10 2.64
N ASN A 18 -9.05 -8.92 2.09
CA ASN A 18 -9.73 -7.70 2.51
C ASN A 18 -10.55 -7.13 1.37
N GLU A 19 -11.78 -6.74 1.66
CA GLU A 19 -12.59 -5.87 0.83
C GLU A 19 -12.16 -4.43 1.07
N SER A 20 -11.51 -3.82 0.08
CA SER A 20 -11.12 -2.41 0.11
C SER A 20 -12.24 -1.53 -0.46
N SER A 21 -13.05 -0.93 0.42
CA SER A 21 -13.96 0.15 0.02
C SER A 21 -13.25 1.50 0.06
N THR A 22 -13.04 2.09 -1.13
CA THR A 22 -13.53 3.43 -1.53
C THR A 22 -12.97 3.81 -2.91
N GLY A 23 -13.86 3.86 -3.91
CA GLY A 23 -13.60 4.45 -5.23
C GLY A 23 -14.92 4.99 -5.76
N ALA A 24 -15.07 6.32 -5.70
CA ALA A 24 -16.16 7.16 -6.19
C ALA A 24 -17.27 6.44 -6.96
N LYS A 25 -18.50 6.45 -6.41
CA LYS A 25 -19.86 6.22 -6.96
C LYS A 25 -20.13 5.22 -8.11
N ASN A 26 -19.14 4.61 -8.77
CA ASN A 26 -19.27 3.82 -9.99
C ASN A 26 -18.19 2.73 -10.18
N THR A 27 -17.33 2.46 -9.19
CA THR A 27 -16.31 1.40 -9.32
C THR A 27 -16.57 0.26 -8.34
N GLY A 28 -16.69 -0.96 -8.86
CA GLY A 28 -17.09 -2.16 -8.12
C GLY A 28 -16.18 -2.55 -6.95
N ARG A 29 -16.58 -3.61 -6.24
CA ARG A 29 -15.89 -4.13 -5.05
C ARG A 29 -14.44 -4.50 -5.39
N ARG A 30 -13.48 -4.07 -4.55
CA ARG A 30 -12.05 -4.34 -4.73
C ARG A 30 -11.57 -5.27 -3.64
N PHE A 31 -10.92 -6.36 -4.03
CA PHE A 31 -10.38 -7.34 -3.09
C PHE A 31 -8.86 -7.33 -3.13
N ILE A 32 -8.25 -7.46 -1.95
CA ILE A 32 -6.80 -7.47 -1.78
C ILE A 32 -6.44 -8.66 -0.91
N LEU A 33 -5.53 -9.51 -1.39
CA LEU A 33 -4.93 -10.59 -0.59
C LEU A 33 -3.57 -10.11 -0.10
N SER A 34 -3.45 -9.88 1.20
CA SER A 34 -2.18 -9.53 1.85
C SER A 34 -1.58 -10.75 2.54
N ARG A 35 -0.25 -10.82 2.54
CA ARG A 35 0.52 -11.84 3.23
C ARG A 35 1.35 -11.21 4.34
N THR A 36 1.43 -11.91 5.47
CA THR A 36 2.39 -11.62 6.53
C THR A 36 3.21 -12.86 6.85
N SER A 37 4.44 -12.63 7.30
CA SER A 37 5.37 -13.63 7.79
C SER A 37 5.80 -13.30 9.23
N ASP A 38 6.62 -14.15 9.84
CA ASP A 38 7.14 -13.97 11.20
C ASP A 38 6.06 -13.72 12.25
N HIS A 39 4.97 -14.49 12.18
CA HIS A 39 3.82 -14.36 13.08
C HIS A 39 3.12 -13.00 12.99
N GLY A 40 3.19 -12.33 11.84
CA GLY A 40 2.57 -11.03 11.61
C GLY A 40 3.49 -9.85 11.85
N LYS A 41 4.76 -10.07 12.23
CA LYS A 41 5.76 -9.01 12.39
C LYS A 41 6.15 -8.41 11.04
N THR A 42 6.23 -9.24 10.02
CA THR A 42 6.67 -8.83 8.68
C THR A 42 5.47 -8.79 7.75
N LYS A 43 5.25 -7.63 7.12
CA LYS A 43 4.20 -7.43 6.11
C LYS A 43 4.80 -7.59 4.72
N ASP A 44 4.75 -8.80 4.19
CA ASP A 44 5.40 -9.17 2.91
C ASP A 44 4.85 -8.35 1.74
N GLY A 45 3.54 -8.05 1.77
CA GLY A 45 2.89 -7.26 0.73
C GLY A 45 1.51 -7.77 0.39
N TRP A 46 1.04 -7.44 -0.81
CA TRP A 46 -0.31 -7.74 -1.25
C TRP A 46 -0.46 -7.90 -2.77
N VAL A 47 -1.51 -8.60 -3.18
CA VAL A 47 -1.92 -8.76 -4.58
C VAL A 47 -3.38 -8.34 -4.76
N LYS A 48 -3.74 -7.89 -5.97
CA LYS A 48 -5.14 -7.62 -6.33
C LYS A 48 -5.88 -8.93 -6.59
N VAL A 49 -7.09 -9.04 -6.07
CA VAL A 49 -7.97 -10.19 -6.26
C VAL A 49 -9.24 -9.73 -6.97
N ASN A 50 -9.66 -10.45 -8.00
CA ASN A 50 -10.92 -10.19 -8.69
C ASN A 50 -12.09 -10.88 -7.96
N THR A 51 -13.33 -10.59 -8.36
CA THR A 51 -14.53 -11.12 -7.68
C THR A 51 -14.63 -12.65 -7.74
N GLY A 52 -14.24 -13.27 -8.86
CA GLY A 52 -14.32 -14.72 -9.04
C GLY A 52 -13.31 -15.47 -8.17
N GLU A 53 -12.07 -15.01 -8.14
CA GLU A 53 -11.02 -15.54 -7.27
C GLU A 53 -11.36 -15.34 -5.79
N HIS A 54 -11.93 -14.19 -5.43
CA HIS A 54 -12.45 -13.94 -4.10
C HIS A 54 -13.47 -15.02 -3.72
N GLN A 55 -14.44 -15.28 -4.59
CA GLN A 55 -15.51 -16.23 -4.30
C GLN A 55 -14.95 -17.65 -4.17
N ALA A 56 -14.07 -18.04 -5.09
CA ALA A 56 -13.38 -19.32 -5.03
C ALA A 56 -12.63 -19.54 -3.71
N LEU A 57 -11.96 -18.52 -3.17
CA LEU A 57 -11.27 -18.63 -1.87
C LEU A 57 -12.23 -18.74 -0.68
N VAL A 58 -13.41 -18.11 -0.76
CA VAL A 58 -14.42 -18.16 0.31
C VAL A 58 -15.13 -19.51 0.34
N ASP A 59 -15.37 -20.10 -0.84
CA ASP A 59 -16.13 -21.35 -0.98
C ASP A 59 -15.35 -22.60 -0.54
N ILE A 60 -14.01 -22.54 -0.45
CA ILE A 60 -13.20 -23.67 0.02
C ILE A 60 -13.44 -23.89 1.52
N ALA A 61 -14.15 -24.95 1.90
CA ALA A 61 -14.50 -25.23 3.30
C ALA A 61 -13.30 -25.65 4.17
N VAL A 62 -12.36 -26.41 3.61
CA VAL A 62 -11.23 -26.98 4.34
C VAL A 62 -10.15 -25.91 4.54
N HIS A 63 -9.75 -25.68 5.80
CA HIS A 63 -8.79 -24.63 6.13
C HIS A 63 -7.41 -24.83 5.47
N ALA A 64 -6.92 -26.07 5.39
CA ALA A 64 -5.63 -26.38 4.75
C ALA A 64 -5.66 -26.08 3.25
N ASP A 65 -6.71 -26.51 2.56
CA ASP A 65 -6.88 -26.24 1.12
C ASP A 65 -7.06 -24.75 0.85
N ARG A 66 -7.77 -24.04 1.73
CA ARG A 66 -7.94 -22.58 1.63
C ARG A 66 -6.59 -21.86 1.78
N PHE A 67 -5.74 -22.33 2.70
CA PHE A 67 -4.39 -21.79 2.86
C PHE A 67 -3.54 -22.04 1.61
N ALA A 68 -3.54 -23.26 1.08
CA ALA A 68 -2.83 -23.62 -0.14
C ALA A 68 -3.29 -22.78 -1.34
N ALA A 69 -4.61 -22.60 -1.49
CA ALA A 69 -5.18 -21.75 -2.55
C ALA A 69 -4.77 -20.28 -2.40
N CYS A 70 -4.75 -19.73 -1.18
CA CYS A 70 -4.22 -18.38 -0.93
C CYS A 70 -2.75 -18.27 -1.30
N ALA A 71 -1.93 -19.28 -0.95
CA ALA A 71 -0.51 -19.30 -1.28
C ALA A 71 -0.28 -19.34 -2.79
N CYS A 72 -1.00 -20.21 -3.52
CA CYS A 72 -0.94 -20.31 -4.98
C CYS A 72 -1.36 -18.99 -5.65
N LEU A 73 -2.47 -18.38 -5.20
CA LEU A 73 -2.95 -17.12 -5.77
C LEU A 73 -1.99 -15.96 -5.50
N TYR A 74 -1.37 -15.93 -4.33
CA TYR A 74 -0.38 -14.90 -3.99
C TYR A 74 0.88 -15.03 -4.85
N ALA A 75 1.35 -16.26 -5.08
CA ALA A 75 2.53 -16.53 -5.88
C ALA A 75 2.31 -16.31 -7.39
N SER A 76 1.09 -16.50 -7.90
CA SER A 76 0.80 -16.37 -9.32
C SER A 76 0.67 -14.92 -9.82
N LYS A 77 0.74 -13.93 -8.92
CA LYS A 77 0.46 -12.52 -9.24
C LYS A 77 1.63 -11.60 -8.90
N PRO A 78 1.76 -10.46 -9.62
CA PRO A 78 2.76 -9.47 -9.30
C PRO A 78 2.51 -8.91 -7.89
N HIS A 79 3.47 -9.14 -7.00
CA HIS A 79 3.41 -8.69 -5.62
C HIS A 79 3.63 -7.18 -5.52
N ARG A 80 2.87 -6.54 -4.63
CA ARG A 80 3.10 -5.15 -4.25
C ARG A 80 3.62 -5.11 -2.82
N PRO A 81 4.78 -4.49 -2.55
CA PRO A 81 5.30 -4.42 -1.20
C PRO A 81 4.34 -3.63 -0.30
N HIS A 82 4.34 -3.97 0.99
CA HIS A 82 3.64 -3.15 1.97
C HIS A 82 4.43 -1.85 2.17
N VAL A 83 3.83 -0.71 1.81
CA VAL A 83 4.41 0.61 2.07
C VAL A 83 3.78 1.15 3.34
N ASP A 84 4.61 1.48 4.33
CA ASP A 84 4.14 2.15 5.53
C ASP A 84 3.61 3.54 5.15
N ARG A 85 2.41 3.86 5.63
CA ARG A 85 1.74 5.13 5.39
C ARG A 85 2.57 6.33 5.88
N HIS A 86 3.41 6.15 6.90
CA HIS A 86 4.33 7.18 7.38
C HIS A 86 5.44 7.52 6.39
N HIS A 87 5.74 6.63 5.43
CA HIS A 87 6.72 6.85 4.37
C HIS A 87 6.10 7.43 3.09
N ILE A 88 4.77 7.54 3.00
CA ILE A 88 4.10 8.14 1.85
C ILE A 88 4.00 9.66 2.08
N ARG A 89 5.14 10.34 2.08
CA ARG A 89 5.18 11.80 1.92
C ARG A 89 5.79 12.09 0.55
N GLY A 90 5.06 12.83 -0.28
CA GLY A 90 5.59 13.30 -1.57
C GLY A 90 6.81 14.21 -1.38
N LEU A 91 7.44 14.63 -2.47
CA LEU A 91 8.53 15.60 -2.43
C LEU A 91 8.12 16.87 -1.67
N ALA A 92 9.13 17.59 -1.14
CA ALA A 92 8.94 18.89 -0.51
C ALA A 92 8.10 19.80 -1.41
N GLY A 93 6.92 20.17 -0.94
CA GLY A 93 6.12 21.19 -1.61
C GLY A 93 6.50 22.57 -1.11
N LYS A 94 6.26 23.60 -1.91
CA LYS A 94 6.40 25.03 -1.55
C LYS A 94 5.66 25.47 -0.27
N TRP A 95 4.76 24.63 0.25
CA TRP A 95 3.97 24.88 1.46
C TRP A 95 4.57 24.27 2.74
N GLU A 96 5.66 23.53 2.62
CA GLU A 96 6.33 22.94 3.77
C GLU A 96 7.06 24.00 4.60
N GLY A 97 6.83 24.02 5.91
CA GLY A 97 7.24 25.11 6.81
C GLY A 97 6.21 26.24 6.94
N VAL A 98 5.22 26.34 6.04
CA VAL A 98 4.16 27.37 6.10
C VAL A 98 2.82 26.77 6.55
N ALA A 99 2.36 25.72 5.87
CA ALA A 99 1.09 25.04 6.18
C ALA A 99 1.29 23.66 6.81
N PHE A 100 2.47 23.07 6.65
CA PHE A 100 2.84 21.78 7.25
C PHE A 100 4.13 21.93 8.04
N PRO A 101 4.26 21.28 9.22
CA PRO A 101 5.52 21.29 9.97
C PRO A 101 6.70 20.87 9.09
N ALA A 102 7.78 21.63 9.19
CA ALA A 102 9.05 21.33 8.53
C ALA A 102 9.53 19.93 8.93
N ARG A 103 10.08 19.17 7.97
CA ARG A 103 10.65 17.85 8.27
C ARG A 103 11.81 18.01 9.25
N LEU A 104 11.73 17.34 10.39
CA LEU A 104 12.87 17.13 11.28
C LEU A 104 13.82 16.14 10.61
N THR A 105 14.73 16.63 9.78
CA THR A 105 15.90 15.86 9.34
C THR A 105 16.86 15.79 10.52
N HIS A 106 16.72 14.79 11.38
CA HIS A 106 17.70 14.55 12.44
C HIS A 106 18.77 13.61 11.93
N GLY A 107 19.91 14.23 11.60
CA GLY A 107 21.22 13.66 11.36
C GLY A 107 22.12 14.85 11.04
N ARG A 108 23.03 15.18 11.97
CA ARG A 108 24.00 16.29 11.89
C ARG A 108 24.61 16.40 10.48
N ASP A 109 24.70 17.63 9.99
CA ASP A 109 25.42 18.05 8.79
C ASP A 109 24.86 17.61 7.43
N ALA A 110 24.04 18.49 6.83
CA ALA A 110 24.01 18.69 5.38
C ALA A 110 23.51 20.12 5.09
N THR A 111 24.45 21.05 5.28
CA THR A 111 24.67 22.25 4.48
C THR A 111 23.45 22.99 3.90
N GLN A 112 23.30 24.25 4.34
CA GLN A 112 22.62 25.31 3.59
C GLN A 112 22.86 25.14 2.09
N ASN A 113 21.82 24.84 1.32
CA ASN A 113 21.82 25.18 -0.10
C ASN A 113 21.00 26.46 -0.26
N THR A 114 21.69 27.56 0.02
CA THR A 114 21.41 28.89 -0.51
C THR A 114 21.43 28.79 -2.04
N HIS A 115 20.53 29.52 -2.70
CA HIS A 115 20.33 29.62 -4.16
C HIS A 115 19.61 28.45 -4.86
N ASN A 116 18.31 28.66 -5.12
CA ASN A 116 17.86 28.68 -6.51
C ASN A 116 16.61 29.57 -6.61
N GLU A 117 16.87 30.87 -6.79
CA GLU A 117 15.92 31.76 -7.44
C GLU A 117 15.73 31.27 -8.88
N ASN A 118 14.53 30.80 -9.21
CA ASN A 118 14.09 30.72 -10.59
C ASN A 118 12.77 31.48 -10.71
N VAL A 119 12.91 32.80 -10.76
CA VAL A 119 11.85 33.72 -11.16
C VAL A 119 11.77 33.65 -12.68
N SER A 120 10.84 32.85 -13.21
CA SER A 120 10.44 32.99 -14.62
C SER A 120 9.75 34.35 -14.80
N ARG A 121 10.51 35.36 -15.20
CA ARG A 121 10.01 36.56 -15.86
C ARG A 121 9.57 36.17 -17.26
N HIS A 122 8.28 36.23 -17.54
CA HIS A 122 7.77 36.33 -18.91
C HIS A 122 7.51 37.82 -19.21
N ALA A 123 8.44 38.44 -19.91
CA ALA A 123 8.20 39.51 -20.90
C ALA A 123 8.35 38.82 -22.27
N GLY A 124 7.60 39.01 -23.35
CA GLY A 124 6.79 40.11 -23.87
C GLY A 124 7.27 40.38 -25.32
N GLY A 125 6.37 40.41 -26.32
CA GLY A 125 6.60 40.79 -27.73
C GLY A 125 6.78 39.61 -28.70
N ASP A 126 6.18 39.54 -29.89
CA ASP A 126 5.53 40.53 -30.78
C ASP A 126 4.07 40.15 -31.12
#